data_AF-A0A523AKY6-F1
#
_entry.id   AF-A0A523AKY6-F1
#
_cell.length_a   1.000
_cell.length_b   1.000
_cell.length_c   1.000
_cell.angle_alpha   90.00
_cell.angle_beta   90.00
_cell.angle_gamma   90.00
#
_symmetry.space_group_name_H-M   'P 1'
#
loop_
_entity.id
_entity.type
_entity.pdbx_description
1 polymer ?
#
loop_
_entity_poly.entity_id
_entity_poly.type
_entity_poly.pdbx_seq_one_letter_code
_entity_poly.pdbx_strand_id
1 'polypeptide(L)'
;SSEGNKYGKIMSWLKNSEFRRGLIIFNTASEAVEFYRKHLNDLKEFSENTLLLHSRFTEKDREKKIEEIGKMQKEKDFLIVSTQVIEAGVDISSNLMITDISPANSLIQRFGRFLRFEGEKEGRIHIWYEEGQINSDYKVYDGELTTKTLKWIKSNPKLNVHIPEGEKGFYRLVNSVYGAEHFEFDSKVIEGFERIFLNLETAPKNALNLLFKMGGSFVREGLQIPVSFMKKDEIAALGISEFSRSFVVPIAFEIFLNMIPSVTGAVNEEMQFIERERIGFLRYPKPEILPEILLEFMFRHKVIAFLLDASYSAEFGLVMR
;
A
#
# COMPACT_ATOMS: atom_id res chain seq x y z
N SER A 1 24.65 -4.21 6.81
CA SER A 1 23.20 -4.19 6.56
C SER A 1 22.93 -3.40 5.29
N SER A 2 22.26 -4.00 4.31
CA SER A 2 21.90 -3.38 3.02
C SER A 2 21.03 -2.12 3.19
N GLU A 3 20.16 -2.10 4.21
CA GLU A 3 19.26 -0.98 4.51
C GLU A 3 19.98 0.30 4.96
N GLY A 4 21.08 0.18 5.72
CA GLY A 4 21.89 1.33 6.12
C GLY A 4 22.54 2.05 4.93
N ASN A 5 22.86 1.30 3.88
CA ASN A 5 23.38 1.85 2.62
C ASN A 5 22.25 2.53 1.80
N LYS A 6 21.07 1.91 1.73
CA LYS A 6 19.90 2.44 1.02
C LYS A 6 19.51 3.85 1.49
N TYR A 7 19.20 4.01 2.77
CA TYR A 7 18.72 5.29 3.29
C TYR A 7 19.79 6.39 3.18
N GLY A 8 21.05 6.06 3.45
CA GLY A 8 22.17 6.97 3.24
C GLY A 8 22.30 7.42 1.78
N LYS A 9 22.10 6.51 0.83
CA LYS A 9 22.15 6.85 -0.60
C LYS A 9 20.98 7.73 -1.04
N ILE A 10 19.77 7.43 -0.57
CA ILE A 10 18.58 8.27 -0.83
C ILE A 10 18.81 9.69 -0.32
N MET A 11 19.32 9.84 0.91
CA MET A 11 19.65 11.15 1.47
C MET A 11 20.74 11.87 0.67
N SER A 12 21.74 11.14 0.16
CA SER A 12 22.76 11.71 -0.71
C SER A 12 22.17 12.22 -2.03
N TRP A 13 21.26 11.48 -2.66
CA TRP A 13 20.56 11.95 -3.86
C TRP A 13 19.72 13.19 -3.59
N LEU A 14 19.02 13.22 -2.46
CA LEU A 14 18.20 14.35 -2.04
C LEU A 14 19.05 15.61 -1.80
N LYS A 15 20.12 15.51 -1.01
CA LYS A 15 21.01 16.64 -0.66
C LYS A 15 21.76 17.20 -1.88
N ASN A 16 22.05 16.38 -2.88
CA ASN A 16 22.73 16.79 -4.11
C ASN A 16 21.77 17.19 -5.24
N SER A 17 20.45 17.22 -4.98
CA SER A 17 19.46 17.58 -5.98
C SER A 17 19.28 19.10 -6.06
N GLU A 18 19.25 19.63 -7.27
CA GLU A 18 18.82 21.01 -7.57
C GLU A 18 17.29 21.16 -7.61
N PHE A 19 16.57 20.03 -7.71
CA PHE A 19 15.12 19.97 -7.77
C PHE A 19 14.52 19.87 -6.36
N ARG A 20 13.49 20.69 -6.08
CA ARG A 20 12.89 20.88 -4.75
C ARG A 20 11.46 20.37 -4.58
N ARG A 21 10.83 19.83 -5.64
CA ARG A 21 9.52 19.17 -5.58
C ARG A 21 9.75 17.67 -5.64
N GLY A 22 9.98 17.09 -4.47
CA GLY A 22 10.47 15.72 -4.29
C GLY A 22 9.38 14.72 -3.94
N LEU A 23 9.44 13.55 -4.56
CA LEU A 23 8.61 12.40 -4.25
C LEU A 23 9.50 11.17 -4.02
N ILE A 24 9.49 10.64 -2.79
CA ILE A 24 10.24 9.45 -2.40
C ILE A 24 9.25 8.29 -2.20
N ILE A 25 9.33 7.24 -3.00
CA ILE A 25 8.35 6.14 -3.02
C ILE A 25 9.01 4.82 -2.64
N PHE A 26 8.62 4.27 -1.51
CA PHE A 26 9.02 2.94 -1.05
C PHE A 26 7.98 1.89 -1.44
N ASN A 27 8.42 0.64 -1.60
CA ASN A 27 7.50 -0.46 -1.87
C ASN A 27 6.70 -0.87 -0.61
N THR A 28 7.18 -0.55 0.59
CA THR A 28 6.49 -0.93 1.85
C THR A 28 6.27 0.27 2.76
N ALA A 29 5.16 0.25 3.50
CA ALA A 29 4.86 1.27 4.51
C ALA A 29 5.87 1.26 5.66
N SER A 30 6.41 0.09 6.01
CA SER A 30 7.42 -0.03 7.07
C SER A 30 8.70 0.74 6.72
N GLU A 31 9.23 0.57 5.51
CA GLU A 31 10.42 1.31 5.05
C GLU A 31 10.15 2.82 4.95
N ALA A 32 8.98 3.22 4.44
CA ALA A 32 8.60 4.63 4.36
C ALA A 32 8.56 5.29 5.75
N VAL A 33 7.93 4.63 6.73
CA VAL A 33 7.85 5.12 8.12
C VAL A 33 9.23 5.17 8.77
N GLU A 34 10.04 4.12 8.59
CA GLU A 34 11.38 4.05 9.18
C GLU A 34 12.29 5.14 8.62
N PHE A 35 12.37 5.26 7.29
CA PHE A 35 13.14 6.30 6.61
C PHE A 35 12.71 7.69 7.06
N TYR A 36 11.40 7.97 7.02
CA TYR A 36 10.85 9.27 7.41
C TYR A 36 11.15 9.60 8.86
N ARG A 37 10.96 8.66 9.79
CA ARG A 37 11.25 8.86 11.22
C ARG A 37 12.73 9.12 11.47
N LYS A 38 13.61 8.35 10.84
CA LYS A 38 15.06 8.43 11.04
C LYS A 38 15.66 9.74 10.50
N HIS A 39 15.08 10.28 9.43
CA HIS A 39 15.61 11.44 8.72
C HIS A 39 14.72 12.70 8.83
N LEU A 40 13.72 12.71 9.71
CA LEU A 40 12.71 13.77 9.78
C LEU A 40 13.31 15.19 9.81
N ASN A 41 14.36 15.40 10.60
CA ASN A 41 15.01 16.70 10.71
C ASN A 41 15.74 17.07 9.40
N ASP A 42 16.52 16.15 8.82
CA ASP A 42 17.19 16.38 7.53
C ASP A 42 16.19 16.65 6.40
N LEU A 43 15.03 15.96 6.41
CA LEU A 43 13.97 16.13 5.42
C LEU A 43 13.31 17.52 5.57
N LYS A 44 13.05 17.97 6.80
CA LYS A 44 12.51 19.31 7.07
C LYS A 44 13.50 20.43 6.73
N GLU A 45 14.81 20.19 6.87
CA GLU A 45 15.84 21.12 6.36
C GLU A 45 15.84 21.21 4.83
N PHE A 46 15.51 20.12 4.14
CA PHE A 46 15.36 20.14 2.68
C PHE A 46 14.10 20.90 2.25
N SER A 47 12.98 20.67 2.94
CA SER A 47 11.73 21.38 2.73
C SER A 47 10.87 21.35 3.99
N GLU A 48 10.46 22.51 4.49
CA GLU A 48 9.53 22.61 5.62
C GLU A 48 8.19 21.93 5.32
N ASN A 49 7.80 21.90 4.04
CA ASN A 49 6.65 21.19 3.50
C ASN A 49 7.03 19.70 3.27
N THR A 50 7.22 18.97 4.37
CA THR A 50 7.55 17.55 4.35
C THR A 50 6.39 16.71 4.91
N LEU A 51 5.97 15.66 4.19
CA LEU A 51 4.82 14.83 4.57
C LEU A 51 5.04 13.34 4.29
N LEU A 52 4.54 12.48 5.18
CA LEU A 52 4.46 11.03 5.02
C LEU A 52 3.04 10.57 4.67
N LEU A 53 2.88 9.75 3.62
CA LEU A 53 1.62 9.17 3.19
C LEU A 53 1.75 7.67 2.87
N HIS A 54 0.97 6.81 3.52
CA HIS A 54 0.95 5.35 3.26
C HIS A 54 -0.42 4.73 3.55
N SER A 55 -0.57 3.41 3.41
CA SER A 55 -1.84 2.69 3.63
C SER A 55 -2.28 2.61 5.10
N ARG A 56 -1.36 2.69 6.07
CA ARG A 56 -1.66 2.55 7.52
C ARG A 56 -2.19 3.81 8.23
N PHE A 57 -2.85 4.71 7.51
CA PHE A 57 -3.58 5.85 8.10
C PHE A 57 -5.08 5.55 8.13
N THR A 58 -5.77 6.13 9.12
CA THR A 58 -7.24 6.16 9.14
C THR A 58 -7.74 6.92 7.91
N GLU A 59 -9.00 6.71 7.55
CA GLU A 59 -9.62 7.43 6.43
C GLU A 59 -9.52 8.95 6.64
N LYS A 60 -9.89 9.42 7.84
CA LYS A 60 -9.88 10.83 8.20
C LYS A 60 -8.49 11.46 8.08
N ASP A 61 -7.44 10.79 8.54
CA ASP A 61 -6.09 11.36 8.46
C ASP A 61 -5.50 11.24 7.06
N ARG A 62 -5.88 10.20 6.29
CA ARG A 62 -5.53 10.10 4.87
C ARG A 62 -6.14 11.25 4.07
N GLU A 63 -7.41 11.56 4.27
CA GLU A 63 -8.09 12.69 3.60
C GLU A 63 -7.38 14.01 3.90
N LYS A 64 -7.09 14.28 5.17
CA LYS A 64 -6.34 15.48 5.58
C LYS A 64 -4.97 15.57 4.91
N LYS A 65 -4.22 14.46 4.87
CA LYS A 65 -2.90 14.43 4.22
C LYS A 65 -2.99 14.66 2.71
N ILE A 66 -4.02 14.14 2.05
CA ILE A 66 -4.25 14.41 0.62
C ILE A 66 -4.57 15.89 0.40
N GLU A 67 -5.39 16.49 1.27
CA GLU A 67 -5.68 17.92 1.22
C GLU A 67 -4.41 18.77 1.45
N GLU A 68 -3.57 18.39 2.42
CA GLU A 68 -2.27 19.00 2.69
C GLU A 68 -1.33 18.91 1.48
N ILE A 69 -1.25 17.75 0.81
CA ILE A 69 -0.49 17.60 -0.44
C ILE A 69 -0.98 18.57 -1.51
N GLY A 70 -2.29 18.71 -1.68
CA GLY A 70 -2.88 19.64 -2.65
C GLY A 70 -2.57 21.12 -2.35
N LYS A 71 -2.33 21.46 -1.07
CA LYS A 71 -1.83 22.79 -0.67
C LYS A 71 -0.33 22.91 -0.94
N MET A 72 0.47 21.94 -0.49
CA MET A 72 1.94 21.91 -0.64
C MET A 72 2.39 21.99 -2.11
N GLN A 73 1.63 21.42 -3.03
CA GLN A 73 1.97 21.46 -4.45
C GLN A 73 1.89 22.85 -5.09
N LYS A 74 1.16 23.79 -4.46
CA LYS A 74 1.15 25.20 -4.87
C LYS A 74 2.38 25.96 -4.36
N GLU A 75 3.09 25.38 -3.41
CA GLU A 75 4.34 25.92 -2.89
C GLU A 75 5.51 25.62 -3.81
N LYS A 76 6.59 26.39 -3.63
CA LYS A 76 7.80 26.25 -4.45
C LYS A 76 8.54 24.93 -4.19
N ASP A 77 8.59 24.53 -2.93
CA ASP A 77 9.39 23.41 -2.42
C ASP A 77 8.48 22.49 -1.58
N PHE A 78 8.53 21.18 -1.85
CA PHE A 78 7.86 20.16 -1.04
C PHE A 78 8.60 18.82 -1.11
N LEU A 79 8.43 18.00 -0.09
CA LEU A 79 8.93 16.64 -0.07
C LEU A 79 7.89 15.67 0.48
N ILE A 80 7.52 14.68 -0.34
CA ILE A 80 6.56 13.65 0.07
C ILE A 80 7.27 12.32 0.10
N VAL A 81 7.21 11.65 1.25
CA VAL A 81 7.60 10.25 1.42
C VAL A 81 6.32 9.42 1.36
N SER A 82 6.26 8.45 0.46
CA SER A 82 5.05 7.66 0.24
C SER A 82 5.32 6.21 -0.17
N THR A 83 4.22 5.49 -0.40
CA THR A 83 4.17 4.16 -0.98
C THR A 83 3.27 4.18 -2.22
N GLN A 84 2.79 3.02 -2.70
CA GLN A 84 1.87 2.92 -3.84
C GLN A 84 0.59 3.75 -3.70
N VAL A 85 0.24 4.20 -2.50
CA VAL A 85 -0.94 5.04 -2.28
C VAL A 85 -0.89 6.38 -3.04
N ILE A 86 0.28 6.83 -3.48
CA ILE A 86 0.42 8.03 -4.33
C ILE A 86 0.01 7.77 -5.80
N GLU A 87 -0.03 6.50 -6.21
CA GLU A 87 -0.35 6.10 -7.59
C GLU A 87 -1.84 6.35 -7.91
N ALA A 88 -2.73 6.20 -6.93
CA ALA A 88 -4.18 6.35 -7.10
C ALA A 88 -4.74 7.52 -6.26
N GLY A 89 -5.36 8.49 -6.93
CA GLY A 89 -6.20 9.50 -6.26
C GLY A 89 -5.48 10.72 -5.67
N VAL A 90 -4.18 10.90 -5.94
CA VAL A 90 -3.44 12.12 -5.53
C VAL A 90 -3.00 12.89 -6.77
N ASP A 91 -3.52 14.11 -6.95
CA ASP A 91 -3.25 14.93 -8.12
C ASP A 91 -1.91 15.68 -8.03
N ILE A 92 -0.80 14.94 -8.00
CA ILE A 92 0.53 15.50 -7.78
C ILE A 92 1.45 15.46 -9.01
N SER A 93 2.35 16.45 -9.11
CA SER A 93 3.51 16.46 -10.00
C SER A 93 4.81 16.83 -9.28
N SER A 94 5.86 16.04 -9.49
CA SER A 94 7.20 16.23 -8.93
C SER A 94 8.26 16.40 -10.04
N ASN A 95 9.37 17.08 -9.72
CA ASN A 95 10.56 17.16 -10.59
C ASN A 95 11.78 16.42 -10.02
N LEU A 96 11.66 15.89 -8.81
CA LEU A 96 12.55 14.88 -8.25
C LEU A 96 11.71 13.66 -7.86
N MET A 97 12.11 12.49 -8.36
CA MET A 97 11.53 11.22 -7.95
C MET A 97 12.63 10.28 -7.48
N ILE A 98 12.47 9.70 -6.30
CA ILE A 98 13.33 8.64 -5.80
C ILE A 98 12.41 7.46 -5.49
N THR A 99 12.61 6.31 -6.12
CA THR A 99 11.68 5.20 -5.97
C THR A 99 12.39 3.86 -5.88
N ASP A 100 11.85 2.94 -5.09
CA ASP A 100 12.22 1.53 -5.18
C ASP A 100 11.82 0.95 -6.55
N ILE A 101 12.62 0.02 -7.05
CA ILE A 101 12.26 -0.78 -8.22
C ILE A 101 10.94 -1.52 -7.96
N SER A 102 10.04 -1.51 -8.93
CA SER A 102 8.79 -2.26 -8.93
C SER A 102 8.52 -2.81 -10.34
N PRO A 103 7.50 -3.67 -10.52
CA PRO A 103 7.08 -4.09 -11.84
C PRO A 103 6.71 -2.89 -12.74
N ALA A 104 6.82 -3.08 -14.05
CA ALA A 104 6.64 -2.03 -15.04
C ALA A 104 5.35 -1.23 -14.89
N ASN A 105 4.21 -1.88 -14.58
CA ASN A 105 2.93 -1.20 -14.39
C ASN A 105 2.98 -0.17 -13.24
N SER A 106 3.50 -0.56 -12.08
CA SER A 106 3.62 0.31 -10.90
C SER A 106 4.63 1.41 -11.15
N LEU A 107 5.80 1.11 -11.75
CA LEU A 107 6.77 2.16 -12.11
C LEU A 107 6.16 3.20 -13.05
N ILE A 108 5.40 2.78 -14.07
CA ILE A 108 4.76 3.71 -15.01
C ILE A 108 3.72 4.57 -14.30
N GLN A 109 2.94 4.00 -13.38
CA GLN A 109 1.98 4.77 -12.57
C GLN A 109 2.70 5.80 -11.68
N ARG A 110 3.85 5.44 -11.09
CA ARG A 110 4.72 6.37 -10.36
C ARG A 110 5.24 7.46 -11.29
N PHE A 111 5.77 7.12 -12.46
CA PHE A 111 6.25 8.09 -13.45
C PHE A 111 5.16 9.02 -13.95
N GLY A 112 3.89 8.61 -13.92
CA GLY A 112 2.74 9.47 -14.16
C GLY A 112 2.55 10.60 -13.11
N ARG A 113 3.40 10.67 -12.07
CA ARG A 113 3.49 11.75 -11.08
C ARG A 113 4.78 12.57 -11.20
N PHE A 114 5.66 12.22 -12.14
CA PHE A 114 6.86 12.97 -12.48
C PHE A 114 6.56 13.85 -13.69
N LEU A 115 7.01 15.11 -13.70
CA LEU A 115 6.83 16.11 -14.77
C LEU A 115 5.48 16.00 -15.48
N ARG A 116 4.41 15.93 -14.67
CA ARG A 116 3.05 15.64 -15.13
C ARG A 116 2.35 16.89 -15.66
N PHE A 117 2.72 18.07 -15.19
CA PHE A 117 2.02 19.31 -15.50
C PHE A 117 2.72 20.09 -16.62
N GLU A 118 1.92 20.85 -17.38
CA GLU A 118 2.45 21.68 -18.46
C GLU A 118 3.49 22.68 -17.96
N GLY A 119 4.55 22.86 -18.74
CA GLY A 119 5.66 23.75 -18.40
C GLY A 119 6.79 23.08 -17.61
N GLU A 120 6.60 21.85 -17.12
CA GLU A 120 7.64 21.08 -16.47
C GLU A 120 8.53 20.39 -17.51
N LYS A 121 9.82 20.74 -17.53
CA LYS A 121 10.74 20.32 -18.61
C LYS A 121 11.93 19.50 -18.13
N GLU A 122 12.35 19.73 -16.89
CA GLU A 122 13.57 19.14 -16.34
C GLU A 122 13.30 18.56 -14.97
N GLY A 123 13.88 17.39 -14.72
CA GLY A 123 13.77 16.68 -13.47
C GLY A 123 14.71 15.49 -13.43
N ARG A 124 14.72 14.80 -12.30
CA ARG A 124 15.55 13.61 -12.11
C ARG A 124 14.78 12.48 -11.44
N ILE A 125 14.95 11.27 -11.97
CA ILE A 125 14.45 10.03 -11.38
C ILE A 125 15.64 9.20 -10.89
N HIS A 126 15.61 8.78 -9.64
CA HIS A 126 16.51 7.80 -9.06
C HIS A 126 15.73 6.53 -8.73
N ILE A 127 16.20 5.38 -9.23
CA ILE A 127 15.59 4.09 -8.94
C ILE A 127 16.56 3.28 -8.07
N TRP A 128 16.13 2.96 -6.85
CA TRP A 128 16.86 2.07 -5.96
C TRP A 128 16.52 0.60 -6.26
N TYR A 129 17.52 -0.26 -6.30
CA TYR A 129 17.35 -1.71 -6.43
C TYR A 129 18.43 -2.43 -5.61
N GLU A 130 18.12 -3.64 -5.16
CA GLU A 130 19.06 -4.49 -4.42
C GLU A 130 19.65 -5.55 -5.36
N GLU A 131 20.98 -5.60 -5.47
CA GLU A 131 21.66 -6.62 -6.27
C GLU A 131 21.58 -7.99 -5.60
N GLY A 132 21.12 -9.01 -6.34
CA GLY A 132 21.10 -10.39 -5.88
C GLY A 132 20.01 -10.76 -4.87
N GLN A 133 19.05 -9.87 -4.57
CA GLN A 133 17.96 -10.11 -3.61
C GLN A 133 16.55 -10.07 -4.22
N ILE A 134 16.43 -10.00 -5.54
CA ILE A 134 15.14 -10.11 -6.22
C ILE A 134 14.79 -11.61 -6.34
N ASN A 135 14.28 -12.17 -5.24
CA ASN A 135 13.70 -13.53 -5.19
C ASN A 135 12.29 -13.53 -5.79
N SER A 136 11.62 -14.69 -5.90
CA SER A 136 10.25 -14.80 -6.45
C SER A 136 9.25 -13.81 -5.82
N ASP A 137 9.38 -13.55 -4.52
CA ASP A 137 8.58 -12.55 -3.79
C ASP A 137 9.47 -11.34 -3.42
N TYR A 138 9.59 -10.35 -4.32
CA TYR A 138 10.34 -9.13 -4.03
C TYR A 138 9.45 -8.13 -3.28
N LYS A 139 9.51 -8.21 -1.95
CA LYS A 139 8.72 -7.41 -1.00
C LYS A 139 7.22 -7.66 -1.14
N VAL A 140 6.55 -6.86 -1.97
CA VAL A 140 5.10 -6.89 -2.21
C VAL A 140 4.79 -7.18 -3.69
N TYR A 141 5.81 -7.46 -4.49
CA TYR A 141 5.67 -7.68 -5.92
C TYR A 141 6.31 -9.00 -6.35
N ASP A 142 5.84 -9.50 -7.48
CA ASP A 142 6.49 -10.56 -8.22
C ASP A 142 7.92 -10.14 -8.61
N GLY A 143 8.91 -10.89 -8.13
CA GLY A 143 10.30 -10.61 -8.38
C GLY A 143 10.78 -10.98 -9.78
N GLU A 144 10.11 -11.89 -10.48
CA GLU A 144 10.39 -12.15 -11.89
C GLU A 144 10.02 -10.93 -12.74
N LEU A 145 8.81 -10.39 -12.55
CA LEU A 145 8.36 -9.16 -13.21
C LEU A 145 9.26 -7.97 -12.87
N THR A 146 9.64 -7.84 -11.60
CA THR A 146 10.55 -6.77 -11.14
C THR A 146 11.94 -6.93 -11.76
N THR A 147 12.45 -8.16 -11.87
CA THR A 147 13.75 -8.45 -12.51
C THR A 147 13.74 -8.15 -14.00
N LYS A 148 12.68 -8.54 -14.72
CA LYS A 148 12.48 -8.21 -16.14
C LYS A 148 12.47 -6.69 -16.33
N THR A 149 11.75 -5.99 -15.47
CA THR A 149 11.66 -4.51 -15.47
C THR A 149 13.05 -3.87 -15.30
N LEU A 150 13.81 -4.31 -14.29
CA LEU A 150 15.17 -3.80 -14.05
C LEU A 150 16.11 -4.03 -15.23
N LYS A 151 16.12 -5.25 -15.79
CA LYS A 151 16.93 -5.61 -16.95
C LYS A 151 16.61 -4.71 -18.14
N TRP A 152 15.32 -4.53 -18.43
CA TRP A 152 14.88 -3.71 -19.54
C TRP A 152 15.31 -2.24 -19.39
N ILE A 153 15.12 -1.64 -18.21
CA ILE A 153 15.49 -0.25 -17.95
C ILE A 153 17.02 -0.05 -18.10
N LYS A 154 17.83 -0.99 -17.60
CA LYS A 154 19.29 -0.94 -17.76
C LYS A 154 19.71 -0.98 -19.23
N SER A 155 19.03 -1.77 -20.06
CA SER A 155 19.31 -1.88 -21.49
C SER A 155 18.76 -0.70 -22.32
N ASN A 156 17.81 0.08 -21.79
CA ASN A 156 17.11 1.14 -22.53
C ASN A 156 17.17 2.50 -21.80
N PRO A 157 18.36 3.13 -21.72
CA PRO A 157 18.54 4.39 -20.99
C PRO A 157 17.82 5.60 -21.62
N LYS A 158 17.33 5.46 -22.87
CA LYS A 158 16.62 6.52 -23.62
C LYS A 158 15.09 6.42 -23.50
N LEU A 159 14.57 5.64 -22.55
CA LEU A 159 13.14 5.55 -22.28
C LEU A 159 12.55 6.95 -22.04
N ASN A 160 11.43 7.25 -22.69
CA ASN A 160 10.60 8.40 -22.39
C ASN A 160 9.36 7.94 -21.61
N VAL A 161 9.27 8.35 -20.35
CA VAL A 161 8.20 7.94 -19.43
C VAL A 161 6.87 8.65 -19.67
N HIS A 162 6.83 9.67 -20.55
CA HIS A 162 5.64 10.46 -20.85
C HIS A 162 4.96 10.08 -22.17
N ILE A 163 5.63 9.28 -23.00
CA ILE A 163 5.09 8.89 -24.31
C ILE A 163 4.69 7.41 -24.24
N PRO A 164 3.42 7.06 -24.52
CA PRO A 164 2.97 5.68 -24.49
C PRO A 164 3.63 4.84 -25.59
N GLU A 165 3.59 5.35 -26.82
CA GLU A 165 4.00 4.64 -28.03
C GLU A 165 5.29 5.20 -28.66
N GLY A 166 5.82 4.52 -29.67
CA GLY A 166 7.03 4.93 -30.39
C GLY A 166 8.32 4.27 -29.89
N GLU A 167 9.45 4.64 -30.49
CA GLU A 167 10.74 3.97 -30.24
C GLU A 167 11.21 4.04 -28.79
N LYS A 168 10.83 5.12 -28.11
CA LYS A 168 11.19 5.41 -26.72
C LYS A 168 10.00 5.30 -25.76
N GLY A 169 8.84 4.88 -26.25
CA GLY A 169 7.61 4.87 -25.45
C GLY A 169 7.60 3.77 -24.38
N PHE A 170 6.87 4.01 -23.29
CA PHE A 170 6.84 3.10 -22.15
C PHE A 170 6.05 1.81 -22.40
N TYR A 171 5.19 1.71 -23.43
CA TYR A 171 4.54 0.43 -23.78
C TYR A 171 5.53 -0.66 -24.16
N ARG A 172 6.72 -0.31 -24.67
CA ARG A 172 7.78 -1.29 -24.93
C ARG A 172 8.29 -1.93 -23.64
N LEU A 173 8.34 -1.17 -22.55
CA LEU A 173 8.67 -1.70 -21.23
C LEU A 173 7.57 -2.67 -20.78
N VAL A 174 6.29 -2.25 -20.82
CA VAL A 174 5.14 -3.10 -20.42
C VAL A 174 5.16 -4.41 -21.20
N ASN A 175 5.19 -4.35 -22.53
CA ASN A 175 5.10 -5.52 -23.40
C ASN A 175 6.33 -6.44 -23.29
N SER A 176 7.47 -5.94 -22.81
CA SER A 176 8.65 -6.77 -22.56
C SER A 176 8.61 -7.50 -21.22
N VAL A 177 7.81 -6.99 -20.28
CA VAL A 177 7.71 -7.51 -18.91
C VAL A 177 6.53 -8.47 -18.78
N TYR A 178 5.39 -8.13 -19.39
CA TYR A 178 4.17 -8.93 -19.37
C TYR A 178 4.02 -9.71 -20.69
N GLY A 179 4.19 -11.03 -20.64
CA GLY A 179 3.85 -11.95 -21.73
C GLY A 179 2.39 -12.42 -21.67
N ALA A 180 1.98 -13.21 -22.66
CA ALA A 180 0.60 -13.76 -22.74
C ALA A 180 0.25 -14.64 -21.53
N GLU A 181 1.25 -15.33 -20.98
CA GLU A 181 1.17 -16.17 -19.77
C GLU A 181 0.84 -15.38 -18.50
N HIS A 182 1.00 -14.05 -18.49
CA HIS A 182 0.63 -13.21 -17.34
C HIS A 182 -0.85 -12.77 -17.39
N PHE A 183 -1.57 -13.13 -18.45
CA PHE A 183 -3.02 -12.94 -18.58
C PHE A 183 -3.80 -14.25 -18.40
N GLU A 184 -3.19 -15.28 -17.79
CA GLU A 184 -3.87 -16.54 -17.50
C GLU A 184 -5.05 -16.30 -16.57
N PHE A 185 -6.26 -16.48 -17.11
CA PHE A 185 -7.48 -16.48 -16.33
C PHE A 185 -7.55 -17.77 -15.51
N ASP A 186 -7.70 -17.66 -14.20
CA ASP A 186 -8.00 -18.82 -13.37
C ASP A 186 -9.39 -19.36 -13.76
N SER A 187 -9.41 -20.47 -14.49
CA SER A 187 -10.65 -21.09 -14.97
C SER A 187 -11.61 -21.43 -13.82
N LYS A 188 -11.09 -21.69 -12.61
CA LYS A 188 -11.91 -21.94 -11.41
C LYS A 188 -12.61 -20.67 -10.93
N VAL A 189 -11.99 -19.50 -11.10
CA VAL A 189 -12.60 -18.21 -10.79
C VAL A 189 -13.73 -17.93 -11.78
N ILE A 190 -13.49 -18.15 -13.08
CA ILE A 190 -14.52 -18.00 -14.12
C ILE A 190 -15.71 -18.94 -13.85
N GLU A 191 -15.47 -20.23 -13.63
CA GLU A 191 -16.52 -21.20 -13.28
C GLU A 191 -17.28 -20.78 -12.01
N GLY A 192 -16.57 -20.18 -11.04
CA GLY A 192 -17.16 -19.61 -9.84
C GLY A 192 -18.14 -18.49 -10.16
N PHE A 193 -17.73 -17.53 -11.00
CA PHE A 193 -18.60 -16.45 -11.47
C PHE A 193 -19.81 -16.99 -12.22
N GLU A 194 -19.62 -17.93 -13.15
CA GLU A 194 -20.71 -18.55 -13.89
C GLU A 194 -21.72 -19.23 -12.97
N ARG A 195 -21.26 -19.97 -11.95
CA ARG A 195 -22.15 -20.60 -10.96
C ARG A 195 -22.98 -19.62 -10.15
N ILE A 196 -22.50 -18.38 -9.93
CA ILE A 196 -23.29 -17.32 -9.29
C ILE A 196 -24.43 -16.89 -10.20
N PHE A 197 -24.17 -16.71 -11.50
CA PHE A 197 -25.19 -16.31 -12.47
C PHE A 197 -26.20 -17.43 -12.78
N LEU A 198 -25.75 -18.68 -12.81
CA LEU A 198 -26.56 -19.82 -13.25
C LEU A 198 -27.42 -20.46 -12.14
N ASN A 199 -27.10 -20.26 -10.85
CA ASN A 199 -27.83 -20.89 -9.74
C ASN A 199 -28.42 -19.86 -8.76
N LEU A 200 -29.60 -19.33 -9.10
CA LEU A 200 -30.29 -18.27 -8.32
C LEU A 200 -30.52 -18.63 -6.84
N GLU A 201 -30.79 -19.90 -6.51
CA GLU A 201 -31.05 -20.33 -5.13
C GLU A 201 -29.79 -20.34 -4.24
N THR A 202 -28.63 -20.62 -4.83
CA THR A 202 -27.35 -20.73 -4.10
C THR A 202 -26.39 -19.58 -4.40
N ALA A 203 -26.80 -18.65 -5.27
CA ALA A 203 -25.99 -17.53 -5.74
C ALA A 203 -25.36 -16.72 -4.59
N PRO A 204 -26.06 -16.35 -3.50
CA PRO A 204 -25.44 -15.61 -2.40
C PRO A 204 -24.33 -16.40 -1.70
N LYS A 205 -24.54 -17.71 -1.49
CA LYS A 205 -23.56 -18.60 -0.86
C LYS A 205 -22.36 -18.85 -1.78
N ASN A 206 -22.59 -19.04 -3.07
CA ASN A 206 -21.54 -19.22 -4.07
C ASN A 206 -20.71 -17.94 -4.24
N ALA A 207 -21.35 -16.77 -4.21
CA ALA A 207 -20.67 -15.48 -4.26
C ALA A 207 -19.78 -15.27 -3.03
N LEU A 208 -20.27 -15.62 -1.83
CA LEU A 208 -19.49 -15.57 -0.60
C LEU A 208 -18.30 -16.53 -0.66
N ASN A 209 -18.52 -17.77 -1.09
CA ASN A 209 -17.45 -18.77 -1.24
C ASN A 209 -16.41 -18.36 -2.29
N LEU A 210 -16.83 -17.71 -3.38
CA LEU A 210 -15.90 -17.19 -4.38
C LEU A 210 -15.09 -16.02 -3.83
N LEU A 211 -15.75 -15.07 -3.15
CA LEU A 211 -15.08 -13.96 -2.46
C LEU A 211 -14.04 -14.50 -1.46
N PHE A 212 -14.39 -15.53 -0.71
CA PHE A 212 -13.51 -16.23 0.23
C PHE A 212 -12.30 -16.85 -0.45
N LYS A 213 -12.51 -17.61 -1.53
CA LYS A 213 -11.42 -18.17 -2.33
C LYS A 213 -10.51 -17.11 -2.94
N MET A 214 -11.05 -15.93 -3.24
CA MET A 214 -10.29 -14.80 -3.76
C MET A 214 -9.62 -13.97 -2.64
N GLY A 215 -9.58 -14.47 -1.40
CA GLY A 215 -8.97 -13.75 -0.29
C GLY A 215 -9.73 -12.46 0.05
N GLY A 216 -11.05 -12.45 -0.07
CA GLY A 216 -11.90 -11.34 0.33
C GLY A 216 -11.77 -10.05 -0.48
N SER A 217 -11.08 -10.07 -1.63
CA SER A 217 -11.05 -8.95 -2.56
C SER A 217 -11.16 -9.42 -4.00
N PHE A 218 -11.94 -8.72 -4.81
CA PHE A 218 -12.03 -8.93 -6.25
C PHE A 218 -11.09 -8.01 -7.05
N VAL A 219 -10.47 -7.03 -6.40
CA VAL A 219 -9.78 -5.91 -7.06
C VAL A 219 -8.37 -5.68 -6.50
N ARG A 220 -8.13 -6.03 -5.22
CA ARG A 220 -6.83 -5.84 -4.57
C ARG A 220 -6.12 -7.17 -4.40
N GLU A 221 -4.80 -7.12 -4.47
CA GLU A 221 -3.91 -8.19 -4.03
C GLU A 221 -4.03 -8.32 -2.49
N GLY A 222 -4.89 -9.23 -2.04
CA GLY A 222 -4.97 -9.67 -0.64
C GLY A 222 -6.10 -9.09 0.22
N LEU A 223 -6.52 -9.89 1.20
CA LEU A 223 -7.55 -9.57 2.18
C LEU A 223 -7.11 -8.37 3.05
N GLN A 224 -7.97 -7.36 3.20
CA GLN A 224 -7.75 -6.24 4.12
C GLN A 224 -8.56 -6.45 5.40
N ILE A 225 -7.87 -6.41 6.54
CA ILE A 225 -8.44 -6.56 7.87
C ILE A 225 -8.58 -5.19 8.53
N PRO A 226 -9.78 -4.75 8.90
CA PRO A 226 -9.97 -3.52 9.66
C PRO A 226 -9.46 -3.73 11.08
N VAL A 227 -8.53 -2.89 11.51
CA VAL A 227 -8.00 -2.89 12.88
C VAL A 227 -8.14 -1.53 13.53
N SER A 228 -8.32 -1.52 14.85
CA SER A 228 -8.38 -0.30 15.65
C SER A 228 -7.32 -0.32 16.75
N PHE A 229 -6.83 0.87 17.09
CA PHE A 229 -5.88 1.13 18.17
C PHE A 229 -6.57 1.68 19.43
N MET A 230 -7.91 1.74 19.43
CA MET A 230 -8.68 2.20 20.57
C MET A 230 -8.67 1.19 21.71
N LYS A 231 -8.85 1.70 22.94
CA LYS A 231 -9.10 0.87 24.10
C LYS A 231 -10.58 0.52 24.22
N LYS A 232 -10.86 -0.63 24.83
CA LYS A 232 -12.23 -1.13 25.09
C LYS A 232 -13.15 -0.06 25.67
N ASP A 233 -12.68 0.68 26.66
CA ASP A 233 -13.49 1.63 27.44
C ASP A 233 -13.88 2.90 26.65
N GLU A 234 -13.21 3.16 25.53
CA GLU A 234 -13.41 4.37 24.72
C GLU A 234 -14.43 4.13 23.57
N ILE A 235 -14.78 2.87 23.28
CA ILE A 235 -15.59 2.50 22.12
C ILE A 235 -17.07 2.86 22.29
N ALA A 236 -17.63 2.64 23.49
CA ALA A 236 -19.08 2.74 23.73
C ALA A 236 -19.64 4.17 23.54
N ALA A 237 -18.77 5.18 23.50
CA ALA A 237 -19.16 6.59 23.34
C ALA A 237 -19.26 7.03 21.86
N LEU A 238 -18.87 6.19 20.90
CA LEU A 238 -18.74 6.57 19.50
C LEU A 238 -19.87 6.01 18.62
N GLY A 239 -20.23 6.77 17.59
CA GLY A 239 -21.03 6.25 16.48
C GLY A 239 -20.17 5.42 15.51
N ILE A 240 -20.79 4.43 14.86
CA ILE A 240 -20.13 3.51 13.90
C ILE A 240 -19.35 4.26 12.81
N SER A 241 -19.95 5.33 12.26
CA SER A 241 -19.32 6.13 11.20
C SER A 241 -18.07 6.86 11.70
N GLU A 242 -18.15 7.48 12.88
CA GLU A 242 -16.99 8.16 13.48
C GLU A 242 -15.88 7.18 13.83
N PHE A 243 -16.24 6.03 14.41
CA PHE A 243 -15.33 4.93 14.72
C PHE A 243 -14.58 4.46 13.47
N SER A 244 -15.33 4.12 12.41
CA SER A 244 -14.76 3.58 11.16
C SER A 244 -13.83 4.58 10.48
N ARG A 245 -14.21 5.87 10.42
CA ARG A 245 -13.41 6.88 9.71
C ARG A 245 -12.18 7.36 10.49
N SER A 246 -12.29 7.46 11.82
CA SER A 246 -11.27 8.11 12.66
C SER A 246 -10.37 7.14 13.42
N PHE A 247 -10.77 5.88 13.58
CA PHE A 247 -10.11 4.94 14.49
C PHE A 247 -9.87 3.55 13.90
N VAL A 248 -10.29 3.31 12.65
CA VAL A 248 -10.03 2.06 11.94
C VAL A 248 -9.00 2.28 10.84
N VAL A 249 -8.06 1.35 10.75
CA VAL A 249 -7.02 1.29 9.73
C VAL A 249 -7.12 -0.07 9.04
N PRO A 250 -7.28 -0.13 7.71
CA PRO A 250 -7.18 -1.40 6.98
C PRO A 250 -5.71 -1.83 6.89
N ILE A 251 -5.42 -3.07 7.28
CA ILE A 251 -4.09 -3.69 7.10
C ILE A 251 -4.21 -4.98 6.28
N ALA A 252 -3.14 -5.34 5.57
CA ALA A 252 -3.10 -6.60 4.85
C ALA A 252 -3.20 -7.79 5.82
N PHE A 253 -3.85 -8.86 5.39
CA PHE A 253 -4.07 -10.06 6.18
C PHE A 253 -2.77 -10.69 6.69
N GLU A 254 -1.74 -10.74 5.86
CA GLU A 254 -0.42 -11.26 6.19
C GLU A 254 0.21 -10.44 7.33
N ILE A 255 -0.01 -9.13 7.33
CA ILE A 255 0.40 -8.25 8.43
C ILE A 255 -0.44 -8.54 9.68
N PHE A 256 -1.76 -8.66 9.54
CA PHE A 256 -2.66 -8.98 10.65
C PHE A 256 -2.28 -10.29 11.34
N LEU A 257 -1.88 -11.33 10.59
CA LEU A 257 -1.43 -12.61 11.15
C LEU A 257 -0.23 -12.43 12.11
N ASN A 258 0.68 -11.50 11.80
CA ASN A 258 1.80 -11.17 12.68
C ASN A 258 1.36 -10.37 13.93
N MET A 259 0.23 -9.68 13.85
CA MET A 259 -0.35 -8.88 14.94
C MET A 259 -1.34 -9.66 15.82
N ILE A 260 -1.67 -10.91 15.49
CA ILE A 260 -2.53 -11.76 16.31
C ILE A 260 -2.18 -11.77 17.80
N PRO A 261 -0.90 -11.79 18.22
CA PRO A 261 -0.54 -11.73 19.64
C PRO A 261 -0.99 -10.45 20.34
N SER A 262 -1.08 -9.32 19.62
CA SER A 262 -1.51 -8.03 20.18
C SER A 262 -3.01 -7.75 20.06
N VAL A 263 -3.80 -8.65 19.43
CA VAL A 263 -5.26 -8.49 19.34
C VAL A 263 -5.89 -8.61 20.73
N THR A 264 -6.58 -7.58 21.19
CA THR A 264 -7.25 -7.59 22.51
C THR A 264 -8.72 -8.00 22.42
N GLY A 265 -9.31 -7.93 21.22
CA GLY A 265 -10.70 -8.31 20.97
C GLY A 265 -11.18 -7.81 19.61
N ALA A 266 -12.50 -7.69 19.45
CA ALA A 266 -13.12 -7.10 18.26
C ALA A 266 -14.29 -6.18 18.63
N VAL A 267 -14.70 -5.30 17.72
CA VAL A 267 -15.94 -4.50 17.82
C VAL A 267 -16.90 -4.96 16.72
N ASN A 268 -18.19 -5.10 17.05
CA ASN A 268 -19.24 -5.38 16.07
C ASN A 268 -19.96 -4.10 15.60
N GLU A 269 -20.86 -4.23 14.62
CA GLU A 269 -21.65 -3.10 14.10
C GLU A 269 -22.54 -2.42 15.15
N GLU A 270 -22.81 -3.08 16.28
CA GLU A 270 -23.58 -2.51 17.40
C GLU A 270 -22.67 -1.77 18.41
N MET A 271 -21.40 -1.54 18.07
CA MET A 271 -20.37 -0.94 18.93
C MET A 271 -20.12 -1.73 20.22
N GLN A 272 -20.41 -3.03 20.22
CA GLN A 272 -20.17 -3.92 21.35
C GLN A 272 -18.81 -4.60 21.22
N PHE A 273 -18.11 -4.68 22.35
CA PHE A 273 -16.82 -5.36 22.43
C PHE A 273 -16.99 -6.88 22.54
N ILE A 274 -16.22 -7.60 21.72
CA ILE A 274 -16.08 -9.04 21.73
C ILE A 274 -14.71 -9.36 22.34
N GLU A 275 -14.73 -9.95 23.53
CA GLU A 275 -13.54 -10.41 24.25
C GLU A 275 -12.68 -11.35 23.39
N ARG A 276 -11.34 -11.24 23.48
CA ARG A 276 -10.39 -12.09 22.74
C ARG A 276 -10.71 -13.57 22.91
N GLU A 277 -11.09 -13.99 24.10
CA GLU A 277 -11.43 -15.37 24.40
C GLU A 277 -12.59 -15.84 23.54
N ARG A 278 -13.53 -14.99 23.14
CA ARG A 278 -14.66 -15.42 22.30
C ARG A 278 -14.29 -15.59 20.82
N ILE A 279 -13.08 -15.21 20.42
CA ILE A 279 -12.59 -15.28 19.04
C ILE A 279 -11.86 -16.61 18.84
N GLY A 280 -12.58 -17.61 18.34
CA GLY A 280 -12.11 -19.00 18.29
C GLY A 280 -10.75 -19.21 17.63
N PHE A 281 -10.49 -18.55 16.49
CA PHE A 281 -9.22 -18.70 15.76
C PHE A 281 -8.03 -18.03 16.44
N LEU A 282 -8.24 -17.14 17.42
CA LEU A 282 -7.14 -16.55 18.23
C LEU A 282 -6.68 -17.46 19.36
N ARG A 283 -7.44 -18.52 19.68
CA ARG A 283 -7.11 -19.49 20.76
C ARG A 283 -6.09 -20.53 20.32
N TYR A 284 -5.93 -20.75 19.02
CA TYR A 284 -5.04 -21.77 18.48
C TYR A 284 -3.68 -21.15 18.17
N PRO A 285 -2.59 -21.58 18.85
CA PRO A 285 -1.26 -21.09 18.52
C PRO A 285 -0.78 -21.77 17.23
N LYS A 286 -1.06 -21.14 16.07
CA LYS A 286 -0.66 -21.52 14.69
C LYS A 286 -0.89 -23.02 14.33
N PRO A 287 -1.71 -23.30 13.30
CA PRO A 287 -1.22 -23.06 11.94
C PRO A 287 -2.29 -22.44 11.04
N GLU A 288 -1.83 -21.79 9.96
CA GLU A 288 -2.62 -21.44 8.76
C GLU A 288 -4.05 -20.98 9.06
N ILE A 289 -4.20 -19.84 9.77
CA ILE A 289 -5.50 -19.16 9.73
C ILE A 289 -5.73 -18.86 8.26
N LEU A 290 -6.73 -19.54 7.70
CA LEU A 290 -7.14 -19.32 6.34
C LEU A 290 -8.00 -18.03 6.31
N PRO A 291 -7.89 -17.20 5.28
CA PRO A 291 -8.73 -16.01 5.10
C PRO A 291 -10.22 -16.29 5.34
N GLU A 292 -10.70 -17.46 4.95
CA GLU A 292 -12.08 -17.91 5.06
C GLU A 292 -12.57 -18.02 6.51
N ILE A 293 -11.72 -18.54 7.41
CA ILE A 293 -12.07 -18.70 8.84
C ILE A 293 -12.27 -17.32 9.47
N LEU A 294 -11.37 -16.40 9.15
CA LEU A 294 -11.43 -15.04 9.66
C LEU A 294 -12.66 -14.32 9.12
N LEU A 295 -12.91 -14.39 7.81
CA LEU A 295 -14.04 -13.75 7.18
C LEU A 295 -15.38 -14.33 7.67
N GLU A 296 -15.47 -15.65 7.86
CA GLU A 296 -16.67 -16.28 8.43
C GLU A 296 -16.96 -15.75 9.83
N PHE A 297 -15.93 -15.62 10.68
CA PHE A 297 -16.07 -15.03 12.00
C PHE A 297 -16.54 -13.57 11.91
N MET A 298 -15.90 -12.77 11.05
CA MET A 298 -16.26 -11.36 10.87
C MET A 298 -17.71 -11.20 10.46
N PHE A 299 -18.20 -11.97 9.48
CA PHE A 299 -19.58 -11.86 9.03
C PHE A 299 -20.58 -12.41 10.05
N ARG A 300 -20.28 -13.54 10.68
CA ARG A 300 -21.17 -14.14 11.69
C ARG A 300 -21.36 -13.22 12.89
N HIS A 301 -20.30 -12.53 13.31
CA HIS A 301 -20.32 -11.64 14.47
C HIS A 301 -20.42 -10.15 14.11
N LYS A 302 -20.64 -9.84 12.82
CA LYS A 302 -20.75 -8.48 12.28
C LYS A 302 -19.59 -7.59 12.73
N VAL A 303 -18.38 -8.14 12.73
CA VAL A 303 -17.16 -7.46 13.19
C VAL A 303 -16.82 -6.34 12.23
N ILE A 304 -16.70 -5.13 12.77
CA ILE A 304 -16.28 -3.94 12.02
C ILE A 304 -14.79 -3.63 12.18
N ALA A 305 -14.16 -4.06 13.28
CA ALA A 305 -12.72 -3.96 13.47
C ALA A 305 -12.20 -4.91 14.57
N PHE A 306 -10.94 -5.36 14.46
CA PHE A 306 -10.21 -5.99 15.56
C PHE A 306 -9.43 -4.95 16.35
N LEU A 307 -9.49 -4.99 17.68
CA LEU A 307 -8.70 -4.07 18.53
C LEU A 307 -7.30 -4.64 18.71
N LEU A 308 -6.30 -3.78 18.60
CA LEU A 308 -4.89 -4.10 18.78
C LEU A 308 -4.31 -3.26 19.91
N ASP A 309 -3.43 -3.86 20.71
CA ASP A 309 -2.48 -3.11 21.51
C ASP A 309 -1.37 -2.56 20.59
N ALA A 310 -1.67 -1.43 19.94
CA ALA A 310 -0.80 -0.75 19.00
C ALA A 310 -0.86 0.76 19.19
N SER A 311 0.21 1.46 18.82
CA SER A 311 0.25 2.92 18.84
C SER A 311 -0.13 3.51 17.48
N TYR A 312 -0.89 4.60 17.50
CA TYR A 312 -1.24 5.38 16.31
C TYR A 312 -0.84 6.85 16.51
N SER A 313 -0.38 7.50 15.44
CA SER A 313 -0.29 8.97 15.40
C SER A 313 -0.71 9.51 14.04
N ALA A 314 -1.22 10.74 14.01
CA ALA A 314 -1.56 11.40 12.74
C ALA A 314 -0.31 11.63 11.85
N GLU A 315 0.89 11.66 12.43
CA GLU A 315 2.15 11.84 11.68
C GLU A 315 2.66 10.53 11.05
N PHE A 316 2.63 9.41 11.79
CA PHE A 316 3.23 8.12 11.39
C PHE A 316 2.22 6.99 11.11
N GLY A 317 0.93 7.22 11.38
CA GLY A 317 -0.13 6.24 11.24
C GLY A 317 -0.03 5.13 12.28
N LEU A 318 -0.55 3.95 11.94
CA LEU A 318 -0.45 2.77 12.78
C LEU A 318 1.00 2.26 12.81
N VAL A 319 1.63 2.35 13.98
CA VAL A 319 2.99 1.88 14.23
C VAL A 319 2.91 0.50 14.86
N MET A 320 3.44 -0.48 14.14
CA MET A 320 3.57 -1.86 14.61
C MET A 320 4.77 -1.92 15.57
N ARG A 321 4.56 -2.48 16.76
CA ARG A 321 5.61 -2.68 17.77
C ARG A 321 6.24 -4.06 17.65
#